data_AF-A0A260ZFQ9-F1
#
_entry.id   AF-A0A260ZFQ9-F1
#
_cell.length_a   1.000
_cell.length_b   1.000
_cell.length_c   1.000
_cell.angle_alpha   90.00
_cell.angle_beta   90.00
_cell.angle_gamma   90.00
#
_symmetry.space_group_name_H-M   'P 1'
#
loop_
_entity.id
_entity.type
_entity.pdbx_description
1 polymer ?
#
loop_
_entity_poly.entity_id
_entity_poly.type
_entity_poly.pdbx_seq_one_letter_code
_entity_poly.pdbx_strand_id
1 'polypeptide(L)'
;MDLHGAKLSELTTEEEDDGRETQGDMHWQTILLPAQSALLPRYHAKPIYHKWLGELNEFRAKYAEAAQVSNMNHLTNDKELAKVARFLKQNDSCFDESTLERLDREPHYAFYKKPLEEDFVEYTALHRNDTEGLNNFFGNEDLFRSVLHPKVEKVGCSFLRSYCVLKISSRAAIFTNVKRSTVRVLCIFRPKDHFTPGDTFYGKPGSHCSGEVTSRGLSQSAFSSRVVKRSEDLRQQVLGELNEFRAKYAEAAQVSNMNELTYDMELEKEASQYNSCHDKESINRLENEPNYALRKKQIENDFIEYTALHRNDTKGLKRYFGNGDMFFAVLQPNANKVGCYHFTSLCVHKVWSPAAIFTDVKRSTVRGWCIFGPK
;
A
#
# COMPACT_ATOMS: atom_id res chain seq x y z
N MET A 1 32.38 -64.53 0.98
CA MET A 1 31.91 -63.30 1.66
C MET A 1 30.51 -62.98 1.12
N ASP A 2 29.47 -63.73 1.48
CA ASP A 2 28.97 -64.07 2.82
C ASP A 2 28.42 -62.81 3.53
N LEU A 3 27.20 -62.76 4.07
CA LEU A 3 26.14 -63.79 4.17
C LEU A 3 24.76 -63.13 4.51
N HIS A 4 23.64 -63.82 4.17
CA HIS A 4 22.25 -63.59 4.65
C HIS A 4 21.55 -62.22 4.40
N GLY A 5 20.21 -62.13 4.32
CA GLY A 5 19.19 -63.17 4.13
C GLY A 5 17.74 -62.76 4.53
N ALA A 6 16.74 -63.21 3.74
CA ALA A 6 15.30 -63.50 4.05
C ALA A 6 14.37 -62.46 4.76
N LYS A 7 13.02 -62.47 4.65
CA LYS A 7 11.98 -62.96 3.68
C LYS A 7 10.56 -62.52 4.22
N LEU A 8 9.49 -62.62 3.41
CA LEU A 8 8.03 -62.47 3.72
C LEU A 8 7.48 -61.01 3.84
N SER A 9 6.22 -60.67 3.49
CA SER A 9 5.14 -61.42 2.78
C SER A 9 3.99 -60.52 2.24
N GLU A 10 3.54 -60.82 1.02
CA GLU A 10 2.18 -60.96 0.44
C GLU A 10 0.92 -60.20 0.96
N LEU A 11 0.10 -59.70 -0.01
CA LEU A 11 -1.38 -59.84 -0.24
C LEU A 11 -1.78 -58.84 -1.39
N THR A 12 -2.21 -59.20 -2.63
CA THR A 12 -3.53 -59.67 -3.16
C THR A 12 -4.70 -58.67 -2.99
N THR A 13 -5.62 -58.33 -3.93
CA THR A 13 -6.14 -58.83 -5.27
C THR A 13 -6.43 -57.63 -6.24
N GLU A 14 -6.54 -57.69 -7.59
CA GLU A 14 -7.61 -58.17 -8.54
C GLU A 14 -9.02 -57.55 -8.27
N GLU A 15 -9.89 -57.10 -9.21
CA GLU A 15 -10.26 -57.40 -10.66
C GLU A 15 -10.30 -56.07 -11.54
N GLU A 16 -10.29 -55.95 -12.90
CA GLU A 16 -11.11 -56.40 -14.10
C GLU A 16 -12.58 -55.87 -14.20
N ASP A 17 -13.28 -55.61 -15.34
CA ASP A 17 -13.06 -55.21 -16.79
C ASP A 17 -14.47 -54.82 -17.39
N ASP A 18 -14.84 -54.24 -18.57
CA ASP A 18 -14.36 -53.71 -19.89
C ASP A 18 -15.02 -52.33 -20.15
N GLY A 19 -14.61 -51.55 -21.17
CA GLY A 19 -15.41 -50.41 -21.66
C GLY A 19 -14.83 -49.49 -22.74
N ARG A 20 -14.74 -49.98 -23.98
CA ARG A 20 -14.73 -49.31 -25.34
C ARG A 20 -15.14 -47.80 -25.46
N GLU A 21 -14.79 -47.03 -26.51
CA GLU A 21 -14.50 -47.38 -27.93
C GLU A 21 -13.71 -46.30 -28.73
N THR A 22 -13.29 -46.65 -29.97
CA THR A 22 -12.74 -45.86 -31.13
C THR A 22 -12.63 -44.31 -31.06
N GLN A 23 -11.52 -43.65 -31.44
CA GLN A 23 -10.73 -43.65 -32.71
C GLN A 23 -11.37 -42.87 -33.89
N GLY A 24 -10.67 -41.82 -34.39
CA GLY A 24 -11.00 -41.09 -35.62
C GLY A 24 -10.15 -39.82 -35.84
N ASP A 25 -9.42 -39.74 -36.95
CA ASP A 25 -8.47 -38.65 -37.27
C ASP A 25 -9.12 -37.36 -37.80
N MET A 26 -8.42 -36.23 -37.66
CA MET A 26 -8.61 -35.06 -38.55
C MET A 26 -7.30 -34.38 -38.96
N HIS A 27 -7.32 -33.85 -40.18
CA HIS A 27 -6.18 -33.33 -40.93
C HIS A 27 -5.52 -32.08 -40.33
N TRP A 28 -4.19 -31.97 -40.48
CA TRP A 28 -3.47 -30.71 -40.29
C TRP A 28 -3.58 -29.80 -41.52
N GLN A 29 -3.97 -28.54 -41.32
CA GLN A 29 -3.70 -27.45 -42.27
C GLN A 29 -2.97 -26.30 -41.57
N THR A 30 -1.73 -26.06 -42.00
CA THR A 30 -0.87 -25.01 -41.43
C THR A 30 -1.23 -23.64 -42.00
N ILE A 31 -1.82 -22.76 -41.18
CA ILE A 31 -2.02 -21.35 -41.52
C ILE A 31 -0.91 -20.51 -40.88
N LEU A 32 0.01 -20.02 -41.72
CA LEU A 32 0.99 -19.01 -41.32
C LEU A 32 0.35 -17.62 -41.32
N LEU A 33 0.25 -16.99 -40.15
CA LEU A 33 -0.10 -15.57 -40.02
C LEU A 33 1.15 -14.73 -39.73
N PRO A 34 1.27 -13.52 -40.31
CA PRO A 34 2.50 -12.72 -40.21
C PRO A 34 2.68 -12.09 -38.83
N ALA A 35 3.95 -11.97 -38.41
CA ALA A 35 4.32 -11.36 -37.13
C ALA A 35 3.96 -9.86 -37.08
N GLN A 36 2.87 -9.52 -36.41
CA GLN A 36 2.51 -8.13 -36.13
C GLN A 36 3.32 -7.59 -34.94
N SER A 37 3.76 -6.34 -35.08
CA SER A 37 4.62 -5.63 -34.11
C SER A 37 3.99 -5.59 -32.71
N ALA A 38 4.64 -6.24 -31.74
CA ALA A 38 4.26 -6.17 -30.34
C ALA A 38 4.62 -4.80 -29.73
N LEU A 39 3.76 -3.80 -29.93
CA LEU A 39 3.84 -2.51 -29.26
C LEU A 39 3.58 -2.67 -27.76
N LEU A 40 4.66 -2.89 -27.00
CA LEU A 40 4.63 -2.97 -25.54
C LEU A 40 3.94 -1.73 -24.93
N PRO A 41 2.88 -1.91 -24.12
CA PRO A 41 2.21 -0.79 -23.47
C PRO A 41 3.20 0.01 -22.61
N ARG A 42 3.24 1.33 -22.83
CA ARG A 42 4.06 2.25 -22.02
C ARG A 42 3.47 2.32 -20.61
N TYR A 43 3.99 1.52 -19.68
CA TYR A 43 3.62 1.57 -18.27
C TYR A 43 3.86 2.97 -17.68
N HIS A 44 2.80 3.77 -17.57
CA HIS A 44 2.80 5.07 -16.89
C HIS A 44 2.83 4.90 -15.36
N ALA A 45 3.92 4.32 -14.86
CA ALA A 45 4.08 4.01 -13.45
C ALA A 45 4.31 5.27 -12.60
N LYS A 46 3.34 5.62 -11.76
CA LYS A 46 3.52 5.91 -10.32
C LYS A 46 2.17 6.24 -9.63
N PRO A 47 1.99 5.94 -8.32
CA PRO A 47 2.38 4.73 -7.58
C PRO A 47 1.36 4.43 -6.43
N ILE A 48 1.46 3.46 -5.51
CA ILE A 48 2.59 2.83 -4.81
C ILE A 48 3.47 3.80 -3.99
N TYR A 49 2.89 4.83 -3.36
CA TYR A 49 3.61 5.71 -2.41
C TYR A 49 3.62 5.17 -0.96
N HIS A 50 2.54 4.53 -0.51
CA HIS A 50 2.34 4.27 0.92
C HIS A 50 3.13 3.08 1.48
N LYS A 51 3.29 2.00 0.70
CA LYS A 51 3.89 0.75 1.20
C LYS A 51 5.33 0.93 1.70
N TRP A 52 6.23 1.43 0.85
CA TRP A 52 7.64 1.60 1.21
C TRP A 52 7.85 2.63 2.32
N LEU A 53 6.97 3.64 2.47
CA LEU A 53 7.07 4.62 3.56
C LEU A 53 6.76 3.96 4.92
N GLY A 54 5.82 3.02 4.95
CA GLY A 54 5.54 2.21 6.14
C GLY A 54 6.70 1.29 6.50
N GLU A 55 7.32 0.66 5.50
CA GLU A 55 8.44 -0.26 5.66
C GLU A 55 9.72 0.46 6.14
N LEU A 56 10.08 1.62 5.55
CA LEU A 56 11.23 2.42 6.02
C LEU A 56 11.06 2.93 7.46
N ASN A 57 9.83 3.30 7.86
CA ASN A 57 9.53 3.71 9.24
C ASN A 57 9.40 2.51 10.21
N GLU A 58 9.10 1.29 9.72
CA GLU A 58 9.22 0.05 10.50
C GLU A 58 10.70 -0.23 10.81
N PHE A 59 11.58 -0.15 9.81
CA PHE A 59 13.02 -0.35 9.97
C PHE A 59 13.65 0.69 10.91
N ARG A 60 13.35 1.99 10.74
CA ARG A 60 13.80 3.06 11.66
C ARG A 60 13.34 2.85 13.10
N ALA A 61 12.11 2.39 13.32
CA ALA A 61 11.61 2.10 14.66
C ALA A 61 12.35 0.92 15.31
N LYS A 62 12.49 -0.20 14.60
CA LYS A 62 13.23 -1.38 15.05
C LYS A 62 14.69 -1.06 15.39
N TYR A 63 15.37 -0.29 14.52
CA TYR A 63 16.73 0.17 14.77
C TYR A 63 16.80 1.12 15.98
N ALA A 64 15.89 2.10 16.09
CA ALA A 64 15.87 3.02 17.24
C ALA A 64 15.64 2.31 18.57
N GLU A 65 14.83 1.24 18.60
CA GLU A 65 14.65 0.38 19.76
C GLU A 65 15.91 -0.44 20.07
N ALA A 66 16.49 -1.10 19.06
CA ALA A 66 17.69 -1.93 19.21
C ALA A 66 18.92 -1.13 19.69
N ALA A 67 19.20 0.01 19.04
CA ALA A 67 20.32 0.90 19.38
C ALA A 67 20.01 1.88 20.53
N GLN A 68 18.78 1.91 21.05
CA GLN A 68 18.30 2.93 21.98
C GLN A 68 18.58 4.36 21.46
N VAL A 69 18.08 4.71 20.26
CA VAL A 69 18.17 6.07 19.71
C VAL A 69 16.93 6.88 20.10
N SER A 70 17.14 7.95 20.86
CA SER A 70 16.09 8.73 21.52
C SER A 70 15.50 9.87 20.67
N ASN A 71 16.13 10.21 19.53
CA ASN A 71 15.80 11.35 18.67
C ASN A 71 15.49 10.98 17.19
N MET A 72 15.08 9.73 16.93
CA MET A 72 14.85 9.22 15.57
C MET A 72 13.60 9.82 14.90
N ASN A 73 13.75 10.69 13.89
CA ASN A 73 12.60 11.28 13.19
C ASN A 73 11.81 10.24 12.37
N HIS A 74 10.49 10.45 12.26
CA HIS A 74 9.57 9.75 11.39
C HIS A 74 9.61 10.34 9.97
N LEU A 75 9.84 9.49 8.96
CA LEU A 75 9.95 9.89 7.57
C LEU A 75 8.61 10.32 6.96
N THR A 76 8.65 11.33 6.10
CA THR A 76 7.52 11.82 5.29
C THR A 76 7.81 11.72 3.79
N ASN A 77 6.79 11.41 2.98
CA ASN A 77 6.93 11.31 1.53
C ASN A 77 6.99 12.70 0.86
N ASP A 78 8.11 13.02 0.23
CA ASP A 78 8.33 14.23 -0.54
C ASP A 78 8.25 13.94 -2.05
N LYS A 79 7.33 14.63 -2.74
CA LYS A 79 7.06 14.43 -4.17
C LYS A 79 8.19 14.92 -5.07
N GLU A 80 8.98 15.91 -4.63
CA GLU A 80 10.09 16.47 -5.39
C GLU A 80 11.33 15.59 -5.26
N LEU A 81 11.63 15.08 -4.06
CA LEU A 81 12.62 14.00 -3.90
C LEU A 81 12.23 12.76 -4.71
N ALA A 82 10.94 12.44 -4.80
CA ALA A 82 10.44 11.36 -5.65
C ALA A 82 10.53 11.66 -7.17
N LYS A 83 10.80 12.92 -7.58
CA LYS A 83 11.26 13.29 -8.93
C LYS A 83 12.79 13.17 -9.06
N VAL A 84 13.58 13.60 -8.07
CA VAL A 84 15.04 13.42 -8.04
C VAL A 84 15.41 11.93 -8.16
N ALA A 85 14.78 11.08 -7.34
CA ALA A 85 14.89 9.61 -7.42
C ALA A 85 14.44 9.03 -8.77
N ARG A 86 13.60 9.74 -9.54
CA ARG A 86 13.18 9.35 -10.90
C ARG A 86 14.18 9.85 -11.97
N PHE A 87 14.83 10.99 -11.73
CA PHE A 87 15.81 11.62 -12.63
C PHE A 87 17.15 10.89 -12.60
N LEU A 88 17.66 10.55 -11.41
CA LEU A 88 18.93 9.84 -11.26
C LEU A 88 18.96 8.48 -11.98
N LYS A 89 17.81 7.79 -12.10
CA LYS A 89 17.69 6.48 -12.76
C LYS A 89 17.34 6.53 -14.27
N GLN A 90 17.53 7.65 -14.97
CA GLN A 90 16.91 7.84 -16.30
C GLN A 90 17.53 7.02 -17.45
N ASN A 91 18.80 6.62 -17.34
CA ASN A 91 19.51 5.94 -18.43
C ASN A 91 19.41 4.42 -18.31
N ASP A 92 19.79 3.84 -17.17
CA ASP A 92 20.13 2.41 -17.12
C ASP A 92 19.07 1.45 -16.58
N SER A 93 19.34 0.16 -16.82
CA SER A 93 18.73 -0.97 -16.13
C SER A 93 19.14 -1.02 -14.65
N CYS A 94 20.41 -0.73 -14.36
CA CYS A 94 21.04 -0.59 -13.03
C CYS A 94 22.16 0.46 -13.11
N PHE A 95 22.36 1.21 -12.02
CA PHE A 95 23.23 2.40 -11.97
C PHE A 95 24.61 2.17 -12.63
N ASP A 96 24.92 2.98 -13.65
CA ASP A 96 26.26 3.10 -14.21
C ASP A 96 27.18 3.90 -13.27
N GLU A 97 28.47 3.94 -13.58
CA GLU A 97 29.48 4.66 -12.80
C GLU A 97 29.17 6.17 -12.69
N SER A 98 28.63 6.80 -13.75
CA SER A 98 28.23 8.21 -13.70
C SER A 98 26.97 8.45 -12.85
N THR A 99 26.06 7.48 -12.76
CA THR A 99 24.92 7.54 -11.84
C THR A 99 25.33 7.27 -10.40
N LEU A 100 26.31 6.39 -10.15
CA LEU A 100 26.86 6.16 -8.81
C LEU A 100 27.52 7.44 -8.28
N GLU A 101 28.41 8.08 -9.05
CA GLU A 101 28.99 9.40 -8.72
C GLU A 101 27.96 10.48 -8.37
N ARG A 102 26.75 10.39 -8.93
CA ARG A 102 25.64 11.33 -8.69
C ARG A 102 24.75 10.90 -7.52
N LEU A 103 24.75 9.61 -7.18
CA LEU A 103 24.10 9.06 -5.99
C LEU A 103 24.95 9.29 -4.74
N ASP A 104 26.27 9.17 -4.80
CA ASP A 104 27.16 9.42 -3.65
C ASP A 104 27.12 10.89 -3.19
N ARG A 105 26.73 11.79 -4.10
CA ARG A 105 26.44 13.21 -3.82
C ARG A 105 25.06 13.45 -3.22
N GLU A 106 24.24 12.43 -2.98
CA GLU A 106 22.86 12.52 -2.49
C GLU A 106 22.59 11.51 -1.36
N PRO A 107 21.99 11.91 -0.21
CA PRO A 107 21.57 10.94 0.80
C PRO A 107 20.54 9.99 0.18
N HIS A 108 20.95 8.75 -0.08
CA HIS A 108 20.17 7.75 -0.79
C HIS A 108 20.12 6.41 -0.07
N TYR A 109 19.13 5.59 -0.41
CA TYR A 109 19.01 4.19 -0.01
C TYR A 109 18.44 3.41 -1.19
N ALA A 110 19.06 2.28 -1.53
CA ALA A 110 18.50 1.31 -2.44
C ALA A 110 17.75 0.26 -1.60
N PHE A 111 16.44 0.12 -1.79
CA PHE A 111 15.60 -0.70 -0.92
C PHE A 111 15.93 -2.18 -1.09
N TYR A 112 16.55 -2.78 -0.06
CA TYR A 112 16.98 -4.18 -0.04
C TYR A 112 15.85 -5.15 0.39
N LYS A 113 16.14 -6.46 0.41
CA LYS A 113 15.22 -7.46 0.97
C LYS A 113 15.30 -7.47 2.51
N LYS A 114 14.14 -7.62 3.17
CA LYS A 114 13.97 -7.62 4.64
C LYS A 114 15.05 -8.37 5.45
N PRO A 115 15.54 -9.58 5.09
CA PRO A 115 16.58 -10.25 5.88
C PRO A 115 17.84 -9.40 6.13
N LEU A 116 18.24 -8.55 5.18
CA LEU A 116 19.41 -7.68 5.35
C LEU A 116 19.18 -6.54 6.36
N GLU A 117 17.93 -6.09 6.49
CA GLU A 117 17.50 -5.08 7.48
C GLU A 117 17.29 -5.74 8.86
N GLU A 118 16.83 -6.99 8.87
CA GLU A 118 16.57 -7.79 10.07
C GLU A 118 17.88 -8.29 10.71
N ASP A 119 18.82 -8.85 9.93
CA ASP A 119 20.20 -9.19 10.35
C ASP A 119 20.88 -7.99 11.04
N PHE A 120 20.72 -6.78 10.49
CA PHE A 120 21.33 -5.57 11.04
C PHE A 120 20.67 -5.11 12.35
N VAL A 121 19.36 -5.25 12.49
CA VAL A 121 18.64 -4.94 13.74
C VAL A 121 19.04 -5.92 14.85
N GLU A 122 19.17 -7.22 14.55
CA GLU A 122 19.62 -8.22 15.51
C GLU A 122 21.06 -7.94 15.98
N TYR A 123 21.99 -7.74 15.03
CA TYR A 123 23.35 -7.33 15.33
C TYR A 123 23.40 -6.05 16.19
N THR A 124 22.58 -5.05 15.86
CA THR A 124 22.47 -3.80 16.62
C THR A 124 22.03 -4.04 18.06
N ALA A 125 21.02 -4.89 18.28
CA ALA A 125 20.50 -5.17 19.63
C ALA A 125 21.54 -5.88 20.51
N LEU A 126 22.34 -6.79 19.92
CA LEU A 126 23.44 -7.49 20.59
C LEU A 126 24.60 -6.54 20.96
N HIS A 127 24.91 -5.58 20.08
CA HIS A 127 26.04 -4.65 20.23
C HIS A 127 25.64 -3.26 20.79
N ARG A 128 24.42 -3.10 21.31
CA ARG A 128 23.86 -1.80 21.78
C ARG A 128 24.71 -1.02 22.79
N ASN A 129 25.61 -1.69 23.51
CA ASN A 129 26.52 -1.07 24.48
C ASN A 129 27.80 -0.52 23.81
N ASP A 130 28.16 -1.03 22.62
CA ASP A 130 29.28 -0.58 21.80
C ASP A 130 28.82 0.48 20.79
N THR A 131 28.52 1.67 21.31
CA THR A 131 28.05 2.79 20.48
C THR A 131 29.11 3.29 19.50
N GLU A 132 30.40 3.07 19.77
CA GLU A 132 31.49 3.42 18.83
C GLU A 132 31.53 2.42 17.66
N GLY A 133 31.50 1.12 17.95
CA GLY A 133 31.36 0.05 16.96
C GLY A 133 30.11 0.23 16.08
N LEU A 134 28.96 0.58 16.68
CA LEU A 134 27.75 0.90 15.92
C LEU A 134 27.91 2.17 15.06
N ASN A 135 28.51 3.24 15.57
CA ASN A 135 28.72 4.47 14.80
C ASN A 135 29.63 4.28 13.57
N ASN A 136 30.52 3.27 13.57
CA ASN A 136 31.36 2.92 12.42
C ASN A 136 30.57 2.42 11.19
N PHE A 137 29.29 2.06 11.33
CA PHE A 137 28.37 1.71 10.23
C PHE A 137 27.60 2.92 9.66
N PHE A 138 27.94 4.15 10.05
CA PHE A 138 27.24 5.38 9.65
C PHE A 138 28.16 6.44 9.03
N GLY A 139 29.21 6.04 8.32
CA GLY A 139 30.06 6.88 7.45
C GLY A 139 29.52 7.02 6.02
N ASN A 140 30.13 7.92 5.21
CA ASN A 140 29.57 8.37 3.93
C ASN A 140 29.30 7.26 2.88
N GLU A 141 30.00 6.12 2.94
CA GLU A 141 29.83 4.98 2.03
C GLU A 141 28.91 3.88 2.59
N ASP A 142 28.36 4.06 3.80
CA ASP A 142 27.68 2.97 4.51
C ASP A 142 26.19 2.80 4.17
N LEU A 143 25.84 1.52 4.02
CA LEU A 143 24.62 0.98 3.45
C LEU A 143 23.31 1.60 3.97
N PHE A 144 23.28 1.97 5.26
CA PHE A 144 22.08 2.40 5.97
C PHE A 144 22.10 3.87 6.42
N ARG A 145 23.21 4.62 6.20
CA ARG A 145 23.38 5.99 6.71
C ARG A 145 22.18 6.89 6.42
N SER A 146 21.75 6.99 5.17
CA SER A 146 20.65 7.88 4.77
C SER A 146 19.28 7.47 5.32
N VAL A 147 19.03 6.17 5.49
CA VAL A 147 17.73 5.62 5.91
C VAL A 147 17.58 5.58 7.43
N LEU A 148 18.67 5.42 8.19
CA LEU A 148 18.66 5.33 9.65
C LEU A 148 19.15 6.60 10.37
N HIS A 149 19.65 7.62 9.68
CA HIS A 149 20.11 8.83 10.38
C HIS A 149 18.96 9.58 11.08
N PRO A 150 19.06 9.93 12.37
CA PRO A 150 17.95 10.46 13.16
C PRO A 150 17.41 11.80 12.67
N LYS A 151 18.25 12.73 12.20
CA LYS A 151 17.80 14.04 11.67
C LYS A 151 16.92 13.93 10.41
N VAL A 152 16.98 12.84 9.66
CA VAL A 152 16.27 12.69 8.38
C VAL A 152 14.76 12.59 8.59
N GLU A 153 14.01 13.55 8.06
CA GLU A 153 12.54 13.65 8.20
C GLU A 153 11.77 13.47 6.87
N LYS A 154 12.47 13.50 5.72
CA LYS A 154 11.87 13.47 4.39
C LYS A 154 12.54 12.44 3.50
N VAL A 155 11.73 11.80 2.66
CA VAL A 155 12.15 10.77 1.71
C VAL A 155 11.27 10.83 0.47
N GLY A 156 11.84 10.61 -0.72
CA GLY A 156 11.06 10.42 -1.94
C GLY A 156 11.64 9.29 -2.77
N CYS A 157 10.84 8.26 -3.01
CA CYS A 157 11.30 7.05 -3.68
C CYS A 157 10.76 6.89 -5.11
N SER A 158 11.49 6.13 -5.93
CA SER A 158 11.11 5.70 -7.27
C SER A 158 11.48 4.24 -7.50
N PHE A 159 10.57 3.47 -8.09
CA PHE A 159 10.90 2.19 -8.69
C PHE A 159 11.95 2.36 -9.79
N LEU A 160 12.88 1.43 -9.87
CA LEU A 160 13.81 1.23 -10.99
C LEU A 160 13.04 0.68 -12.21
N ARG A 161 13.66 0.65 -13.41
CA ARG A 161 13.04 0.04 -14.60
C ARG A 161 13.02 -1.49 -14.48
N SER A 162 14.13 -2.05 -14.01
CA SER A 162 14.36 -3.48 -13.75
C SER A 162 14.71 -3.72 -12.28
N TYR A 163 14.77 -4.99 -11.87
CA TYR A 163 15.43 -5.37 -10.62
C TYR A 163 16.95 -5.25 -10.78
N CYS A 164 17.66 -4.83 -9.73
CA CYS A 164 19.11 -4.71 -9.73
C CYS A 164 19.76 -5.57 -8.66
N VAL A 165 20.82 -6.27 -9.02
CA VAL A 165 21.63 -7.07 -8.10
C VAL A 165 22.86 -6.27 -7.72
N LEU A 166 22.77 -5.52 -6.61
CA LEU A 166 23.90 -4.77 -6.09
C LEU A 166 24.81 -5.71 -5.28
N LYS A 167 26.12 -5.48 -5.34
CA LYS A 167 27.05 -5.94 -4.30
C LYS A 167 26.75 -5.14 -3.03
N ILE A 168 26.76 -5.79 -1.88
CA ILE A 168 26.66 -5.09 -0.60
C ILE A 168 28.08 -4.68 -0.17
N SER A 169 28.21 -3.59 0.60
CA SER A 169 29.48 -3.17 1.20
C SER A 169 30.14 -4.33 1.96
N SER A 170 31.47 -4.44 1.87
CA SER A 170 32.25 -5.47 2.57
C SER A 170 32.06 -5.43 4.10
N ARG A 171 31.74 -4.25 4.65
CA ARG A 171 31.39 -4.06 6.07
C ARG A 171 30.16 -4.85 6.51
N ALA A 172 29.23 -5.15 5.60
CA ALA A 172 28.06 -5.95 5.95
C ALA A 172 28.41 -7.41 6.29
N ALA A 173 29.59 -7.91 5.88
CA ALA A 173 30.07 -9.23 6.26
C ALA A 173 30.31 -9.40 7.78
N ILE A 174 30.25 -8.30 8.56
CA ILE A 174 30.31 -8.31 10.03
C ILE A 174 28.99 -8.82 10.64
N PHE A 175 27.85 -8.57 9.99
CA PHE A 175 26.52 -8.92 10.52
C PHE A 175 25.70 -9.85 9.62
N THR A 176 26.07 -10.04 8.35
CA THR A 176 25.33 -10.90 7.41
C THR A 176 26.24 -11.72 6.49
N ASN A 177 25.76 -12.88 6.04
CA ASN A 177 26.39 -13.66 4.97
C ASN A 177 25.92 -13.24 3.56
N VAL A 178 24.99 -12.28 3.44
CA VAL A 178 24.45 -11.85 2.14
C VAL A 178 25.48 -10.98 1.40
N LYS A 179 26.04 -11.50 0.31
CA LYS A 179 27.09 -10.83 -0.50
C LYS A 179 26.53 -9.95 -1.64
N ARG A 180 25.28 -10.19 -2.04
CA ARG A 180 24.55 -9.42 -3.06
C ARG A 180 23.06 -9.41 -2.71
N SER A 181 22.36 -8.32 -2.98
CA SER A 181 20.92 -8.22 -2.74
C SER A 181 20.17 -7.56 -3.91
N THR A 182 18.89 -7.92 -4.05
CA THR A 182 18.05 -7.48 -5.16
C THR A 182 17.25 -6.25 -4.77
N VAL A 183 17.57 -5.09 -5.35
CA VAL A 183 16.84 -3.83 -5.14
C VAL A 183 15.89 -3.55 -6.29
N ARG A 184 14.75 -2.90 -5.99
CA ARG A 184 13.77 -2.45 -7.00
C ARG A 184 13.36 -0.99 -6.84
N VAL A 185 13.76 -0.33 -5.74
CA VAL A 185 13.38 1.05 -5.41
C VAL A 185 14.62 1.82 -4.99
N LEU A 186 14.79 3.02 -5.54
CA LEU A 186 15.74 4.03 -5.09
C LEU A 186 14.98 5.08 -4.28
N CYS A 187 15.50 5.45 -3.12
CA CYS A 187 14.98 6.49 -2.24
C CYS A 187 16.03 7.59 -2.05
N ILE A 188 15.60 8.86 -2.11
CA ILE A 188 16.43 10.05 -1.84
C ILE A 188 15.86 10.77 -0.60
N PHE A 189 16.72 11.21 0.30
CA PHE A 189 16.36 11.67 1.65
C PHE A 189 16.75 13.14 1.90
N ARG A 190 16.09 13.78 2.87
CA ARG A 190 16.41 15.15 3.34
C ARG A 190 16.30 15.29 4.87
N PRO A 191 17.08 16.21 5.49
CA PRO A 191 17.98 17.19 4.86
C PRO A 191 19.26 16.56 4.27
N LYS A 192 20.07 17.36 3.56
CA LYS A 192 21.27 16.92 2.82
C LYS A 192 22.57 17.08 3.64
N ASP A 193 22.42 17.41 4.91
CA ASP A 193 23.48 17.96 5.75
C ASP A 193 24.62 16.96 6.00
N HIS A 194 25.77 17.48 6.45
CA HIS A 194 26.88 16.66 6.91
C HIS A 194 26.51 15.96 8.22
N PHE A 195 25.89 14.78 8.12
CA PHE A 195 25.52 13.93 9.25
C PHE A 195 26.77 13.54 10.05
N THR A 196 26.80 13.90 11.33
CA THR A 196 27.90 13.59 12.26
C THR A 196 27.45 12.55 13.30
N PRO A 197 28.36 11.75 13.90
CA PRO A 197 27.98 10.81 14.96
C PRO A 197 27.29 11.49 16.16
N GLY A 198 27.64 12.75 16.46
CA GLY A 198 27.01 13.57 17.51
C GLY A 198 25.57 14.00 17.22
N ASP A 199 25.03 13.68 16.04
CA ASP A 199 23.62 13.89 15.70
C ASP A 199 22.71 12.80 16.28
N THR A 200 23.28 11.66 16.70
CA THR A 200 22.57 10.53 17.31
C THR A 200 22.55 10.68 18.83
N PHE A 201 21.36 10.81 19.41
CA PHE A 201 21.19 10.82 20.86
C PHE A 201 20.73 9.44 21.34
N TYR A 202 21.35 8.95 22.41
CA TYR A 202 21.04 7.64 22.98
C TYR A 202 20.09 7.76 24.17
N GLY A 203 19.34 6.68 24.45
CA GLY A 203 18.32 6.59 25.50
C GLY A 203 17.00 6.06 24.98
N LYS A 204 15.96 6.07 25.83
CA LYS A 204 14.63 5.54 25.47
C LYS A 204 14.12 6.19 24.16
N PRO A 205 13.65 5.40 23.16
CA PRO A 205 13.05 5.93 21.95
C PRO A 205 11.97 6.99 22.24
N GLY A 206 12.02 8.10 21.50
CA GLY A 206 11.10 9.23 21.68
C GLY A 206 11.51 10.24 22.77
N SER A 207 12.43 9.91 23.68
CA SER A 207 12.69 10.74 24.87
C SER A 207 13.42 12.06 24.62
N HIS A 208 14.12 12.21 23.48
CA HIS A 208 14.82 13.43 23.10
C HIS A 208 14.15 14.15 21.92
N CYS A 209 12.86 13.86 21.70
CA CYS A 209 12.06 14.44 20.62
C CYS A 209 11.43 15.77 21.03
N SER A 210 11.60 16.81 20.22
CA SER A 210 11.01 18.15 20.43
C SER A 210 9.60 18.33 19.85
N GLY A 211 8.94 17.23 19.46
CA GLY A 211 7.62 17.20 18.83
C GLY A 211 6.80 15.98 19.26
N GLU A 212 5.63 15.79 18.66
CA GLU A 212 4.76 14.65 18.99
C GLU A 212 5.47 13.32 18.67
N VAL A 213 5.47 12.38 19.63
CA VAL A 213 6.12 11.08 19.50
C VAL A 213 5.09 10.06 19.02
N THR A 214 5.41 9.35 17.94
CA THR A 214 4.57 8.27 17.40
C THR A 214 4.53 7.07 18.36
N SER A 215 3.52 6.20 18.23
CA SER A 215 3.41 4.95 19.02
C SER A 215 4.57 3.96 18.85
N ARG A 216 5.50 4.23 17.92
CA ARG A 216 6.74 3.47 17.70
C ARG A 216 8.02 4.20 18.17
N GLY A 217 7.88 5.25 18.98
CA GLY A 217 9.02 5.99 19.53
C GLY A 217 9.75 6.94 18.56
N LEU A 218 9.20 7.19 17.35
CA LEU A 218 9.79 8.11 16.38
C LEU A 218 9.24 9.53 16.55
N SER A 219 10.10 10.56 16.46
CA SER A 219 9.72 11.98 16.49
C SER A 219 8.94 12.38 15.24
N GLN A 220 7.82 13.10 15.40
CA GLN A 220 7.12 13.71 14.28
C GLN A 220 7.15 15.24 14.40
N SER A 221 7.64 15.92 13.35
CA SER A 221 7.63 17.39 13.31
C SER A 221 6.19 17.90 13.29
N ALA A 222 5.91 19.03 13.97
CA ALA A 222 4.54 19.52 14.18
C ALA A 222 3.77 19.87 12.88
N PHE A 223 4.47 19.99 11.73
CA PHE A 223 3.85 20.07 10.41
C PHE A 223 3.47 18.69 9.86
N SER A 224 4.35 17.71 10.02
CA SER A 224 4.12 16.30 9.65
C SER A 224 2.98 15.68 10.48
N SER A 225 2.96 15.92 11.80
CA SER A 225 1.91 15.37 12.67
C SER A 225 0.55 15.95 12.34
N ARG A 226 0.44 17.24 12.04
CA ARG A 226 -0.79 17.85 11.49
C ARG A 226 -1.28 17.19 10.20
N VAL A 227 -0.39 16.70 9.33
CA VAL A 227 -0.77 16.01 8.09
C VAL A 227 -1.25 14.57 8.37
N VAL A 228 -0.56 13.83 9.23
CA VAL A 228 -0.98 12.46 9.61
C VAL A 228 -2.25 12.48 10.45
N LYS A 229 -2.34 13.37 11.44
CA LYS A 229 -3.54 13.60 12.26
C LYS A 229 -4.73 13.96 11.37
N ARG A 230 -4.59 14.94 10.46
CA ARG A 230 -5.65 15.26 9.48
C ARG A 230 -6.03 14.07 8.58
N SER A 231 -5.10 13.18 8.25
CA SER A 231 -5.44 11.94 7.52
C SER A 231 -6.29 11.01 8.38
N GLU A 232 -5.99 10.88 9.66
CA GLU A 232 -6.70 10.01 10.60
C GLU A 232 -8.06 10.59 11.02
N ASP A 233 -8.12 11.90 11.29
CA ASP A 233 -9.35 12.66 11.49
C ASP A 233 -10.31 12.45 10.31
N LEU A 234 -9.80 12.44 9.07
CA LEU A 234 -10.60 12.17 7.86
C LEU A 234 -11.04 10.69 7.72
N ARG A 235 -10.28 9.72 8.21
CA ARG A 235 -10.72 8.31 8.28
C ARG A 235 -11.87 8.16 9.27
N GLN A 236 -11.69 8.70 10.47
CA GLN A 236 -12.69 8.64 11.54
C GLN A 236 -13.96 9.40 11.18
N GLN A 237 -13.83 10.59 10.57
CA GLN A 237 -14.97 11.36 10.05
C GLN A 237 -15.77 10.55 9.03
N VAL A 238 -15.11 9.99 8.00
CA VAL A 238 -15.84 9.27 6.95
C VAL A 238 -16.40 7.93 7.44
N LEU A 239 -15.69 7.20 8.31
CA LEU A 239 -16.23 5.99 8.92
C LEU A 239 -17.51 6.31 9.73
N GLY A 240 -17.49 7.40 10.50
CA GLY A 240 -18.66 7.90 11.21
C GLY A 240 -19.81 8.32 10.28
N GLU A 241 -19.54 9.11 9.24
CA GLU A 241 -20.53 9.54 8.24
C GLU A 241 -21.22 8.32 7.58
N LEU A 242 -20.46 7.28 7.23
CA LEU A 242 -20.98 6.07 6.58
C LEU A 242 -21.73 5.13 7.54
N ASN A 243 -21.24 4.93 8.76
CA ASN A 243 -21.94 4.11 9.76
C ASN A 243 -23.24 4.80 10.24
N GLU A 244 -23.25 6.14 10.37
CA GLU A 244 -24.47 6.91 10.65
C GLU A 244 -25.52 6.73 9.53
N PHE A 245 -25.09 6.78 8.26
CA PHE A 245 -25.98 6.56 7.12
C PHE A 245 -26.55 5.13 7.10
N ARG A 246 -25.70 4.11 7.31
CA ARG A 246 -26.10 2.70 7.40
C ARG A 246 -27.09 2.45 8.55
N ALA A 247 -26.84 3.02 9.73
CA ALA A 247 -27.71 2.86 10.89
C ALA A 247 -29.12 3.45 10.64
N LYS A 248 -29.20 4.69 10.13
CA LYS A 248 -30.48 5.33 9.81
C LYS A 248 -31.25 4.64 8.69
N TYR A 249 -30.55 4.15 7.66
CA TYR A 249 -31.19 3.35 6.63
C TYR A 249 -31.70 2.02 7.19
N ALA A 250 -30.92 1.34 8.04
CA ALA A 250 -31.33 0.10 8.68
C ALA A 250 -32.57 0.30 9.59
N GLU A 251 -32.67 1.43 10.30
CA GLU A 251 -33.87 1.82 11.03
C GLU A 251 -35.06 2.05 10.09
N ALA A 252 -34.91 2.90 9.06
CA ALA A 252 -35.97 3.25 8.12
C ALA A 252 -36.52 2.06 7.33
N ALA A 253 -35.64 1.17 6.86
CA ALA A 253 -35.98 -0.03 6.09
C ALA A 253 -36.15 -1.31 6.96
N GLN A 254 -35.94 -1.23 8.27
CA GLN A 254 -35.98 -2.34 9.23
C GLN A 254 -35.03 -3.51 8.89
N VAL A 255 -33.79 -3.18 8.51
CA VAL A 255 -32.75 -4.16 8.14
C VAL A 255 -32.02 -4.66 9.39
N SER A 256 -32.39 -5.84 9.88
CA SER A 256 -31.85 -6.42 11.12
C SER A 256 -30.42 -6.99 11.03
N ASN A 257 -29.85 -7.10 9.83
CA ASN A 257 -28.52 -7.69 9.58
C ASN A 257 -27.50 -6.68 9.01
N MET A 258 -27.66 -5.38 9.29
CA MET A 258 -26.73 -4.34 8.85
C MET A 258 -25.45 -4.36 9.70
N ASN A 259 -24.33 -4.84 9.14
CA ASN A 259 -23.03 -4.83 9.82
C ASN A 259 -22.51 -3.38 10.00
N GLU A 260 -21.82 -3.13 11.11
CA GLU A 260 -21.00 -1.92 11.25
C GLU A 260 -19.74 -2.03 10.35
N LEU A 261 -19.32 -0.93 9.73
CA LEU A 261 -18.08 -0.89 8.96
C LEU A 261 -16.88 -0.66 9.88
N THR A 262 -15.79 -1.36 9.58
CA THR A 262 -14.43 -1.08 10.05
C THR A 262 -13.61 -0.43 8.93
N TYR A 263 -12.64 0.41 9.26
CA TYR A 263 -11.78 1.03 8.25
C TYR A 263 -10.66 0.08 7.80
N ASP A 264 -10.51 -0.12 6.49
CA ASP A 264 -9.51 -1.01 5.89
C ASP A 264 -8.53 -0.23 5.00
N MET A 265 -7.25 -0.31 5.37
CA MET A 265 -6.14 0.42 4.72
C MET A 265 -5.81 -0.09 3.31
N GLU A 266 -6.10 -1.36 3.01
CA GLU A 266 -5.89 -1.93 1.67
C GLU A 266 -7.05 -1.52 0.74
N LEU A 267 -8.28 -1.37 1.26
CA LEU A 267 -9.38 -0.74 0.51
C LEU A 267 -9.16 0.77 0.28
N GLU A 268 -8.55 1.51 1.21
CA GLU A 268 -8.19 2.94 1.00
C GLU A 268 -7.16 3.07 -0.13
N LYS A 269 -6.15 2.19 -0.10
CA LYS A 269 -5.13 2.05 -1.13
C LYS A 269 -5.73 1.64 -2.48
N GLU A 270 -6.75 0.80 -2.51
CA GLU A 270 -7.48 0.48 -3.73
C GLU A 270 -8.28 1.69 -4.25
N ALA A 271 -9.04 2.37 -3.38
CA ALA A 271 -9.74 3.61 -3.68
C ALA A 271 -8.80 4.72 -4.23
N SER A 272 -7.54 4.74 -3.77
CA SER A 272 -6.52 5.69 -4.24
C SER A 272 -6.09 5.51 -5.70
N GLN A 273 -6.39 4.36 -6.32
CA GLN A 273 -6.20 4.18 -7.78
C GLN A 273 -7.18 5.07 -8.56
N TYR A 274 -8.36 5.33 -8.00
CA TYR A 274 -9.44 6.11 -8.59
C TYR A 274 -9.38 7.61 -8.19
N ASN A 275 -8.17 8.15 -8.02
CA ASN A 275 -7.90 9.46 -7.41
C ASN A 275 -8.47 10.72 -8.14
N SER A 276 -9.23 10.56 -9.23
CA SER A 276 -9.89 11.67 -9.92
C SER A 276 -11.28 11.31 -10.46
N CYS A 277 -12.08 12.34 -10.70
CA CYS A 277 -13.39 12.28 -11.37
C CYS A 277 -13.34 12.55 -12.89
N HIS A 278 -12.14 12.68 -13.48
CA HIS A 278 -11.98 13.12 -14.86
C HIS A 278 -11.44 12.03 -15.79
N ASP A 279 -10.76 11.02 -15.22
CA ASP A 279 -10.34 9.85 -15.98
C ASP A 279 -11.50 8.85 -16.15
N LYS A 280 -11.98 8.71 -17.39
CA LYS A 280 -13.02 7.75 -17.76
C LYS A 280 -12.55 6.31 -17.63
N GLU A 281 -11.27 5.99 -17.85
CA GLU A 281 -10.77 4.61 -17.73
C GLU A 281 -10.84 4.14 -16.28
N SER A 282 -10.47 5.00 -15.32
CA SER A 282 -10.65 4.73 -13.90
C SER A 282 -12.12 4.66 -13.49
N ILE A 283 -13.01 5.52 -14.00
CA ILE A 283 -14.46 5.43 -13.71
C ILE A 283 -15.05 4.11 -14.21
N ASN A 284 -14.81 3.74 -15.47
CA ASN A 284 -15.30 2.48 -16.05
C ASN A 284 -14.77 1.24 -15.32
N ARG A 285 -13.58 1.31 -14.70
CA ARG A 285 -13.07 0.24 -13.82
C ARG A 285 -13.81 0.22 -12.49
N LEU A 286 -13.98 1.38 -11.86
CA LEU A 286 -14.68 1.55 -10.57
C LEU A 286 -16.13 1.05 -10.61
N GLU A 287 -16.81 1.13 -11.75
CA GLU A 287 -18.15 0.58 -11.96
C GLU A 287 -18.26 -0.94 -11.72
N ASN A 288 -17.14 -1.67 -11.75
CA ASN A 288 -17.08 -3.11 -11.43
C ASN A 288 -16.75 -3.39 -9.94
N GLU A 289 -16.38 -2.35 -9.18
CA GLU A 289 -16.02 -2.47 -7.76
C GLU A 289 -17.20 -2.06 -6.86
N PRO A 290 -17.36 -2.69 -5.68
CA PRO A 290 -18.37 -2.29 -4.70
C PRO A 290 -17.97 -0.92 -4.11
N ASN A 291 -18.43 0.16 -4.73
CA ASN A 291 -17.97 1.52 -4.48
C ASN A 291 -19.08 2.49 -4.01
N TYR A 292 -18.67 3.62 -3.43
CA TYR A 292 -19.56 4.75 -3.12
C TYR A 292 -18.88 6.10 -3.36
N ALA A 293 -19.66 7.09 -3.81
CA ALA A 293 -19.21 8.47 -3.95
C ALA A 293 -19.43 9.25 -2.65
N LEU A 294 -18.39 9.85 -2.07
CA LEU A 294 -18.53 10.74 -0.91
C LEU A 294 -19.19 12.06 -1.31
N ARG A 295 -20.52 12.10 -1.30
CA ARG A 295 -21.35 13.24 -1.72
C ARG A 295 -21.64 14.19 -0.55
N LYS A 296 -22.62 15.09 -0.75
CA LYS A 296 -23.27 15.88 0.29
C LYS A 296 -24.35 15.05 1.00
N LYS A 297 -24.33 15.07 2.33
CA LYS A 297 -25.26 14.37 3.25
C LYS A 297 -26.76 14.63 3.04
N GLN A 298 -27.11 15.71 2.32
CA GLN A 298 -28.49 15.92 1.88
C GLN A 298 -29.03 14.72 1.08
N ILE A 299 -28.28 14.21 0.10
CA ILE A 299 -28.75 13.11 -0.76
C ILE A 299 -28.99 11.81 0.03
N GLU A 300 -28.22 11.62 1.10
CA GLU A 300 -28.34 10.49 2.04
C GLU A 300 -29.58 10.65 2.93
N ASN A 301 -29.80 11.85 3.48
CA ASN A 301 -30.99 12.17 4.28
C ASN A 301 -32.29 12.07 3.46
N ASP A 302 -32.31 12.68 2.26
CA ASP A 302 -33.46 12.66 1.33
C ASP A 302 -33.87 11.21 1.00
N PHE A 303 -32.89 10.30 0.85
CA PHE A 303 -33.13 8.88 0.62
C PHE A 303 -33.62 8.13 1.89
N ILE A 304 -33.13 8.48 3.08
CA ILE A 304 -33.64 7.92 4.35
C ILE A 304 -35.12 8.29 4.55
N GLU A 305 -35.50 9.55 4.33
CA GLU A 305 -36.88 10.02 4.45
C GLU A 305 -37.80 9.29 3.45
N TYR A 306 -37.38 9.24 2.18
CA TYR A 306 -38.08 8.45 1.15
C TYR A 306 -38.20 6.98 1.54
N THR A 307 -37.15 6.37 2.10
CA THR A 307 -37.15 4.98 2.55
C THR A 307 -38.15 4.74 3.69
N ALA A 308 -38.20 5.63 4.69
CA ALA A 308 -39.13 5.52 5.81
C ALA A 308 -40.60 5.61 5.35
N LEU A 309 -40.90 6.50 4.40
CA LEU A 309 -42.24 6.63 3.80
C LEU A 309 -42.63 5.42 2.95
N HIS A 310 -41.66 4.81 2.25
CA HIS A 310 -41.89 3.68 1.33
C HIS A 310 -41.54 2.31 1.94
N ARG A 311 -41.34 2.21 3.27
CA ARG A 311 -40.89 0.98 3.97
C ARG A 311 -41.68 -0.29 3.65
N ASN A 312 -42.95 -0.15 3.26
CA ASN A 312 -43.81 -1.28 2.89
C ASN A 312 -43.66 -1.70 1.41
N ASP A 313 -43.23 -0.79 0.51
CA ASP A 313 -42.88 -1.15 -0.87
C ASP A 313 -41.42 -1.62 -0.97
N THR A 314 -41.18 -2.79 -0.37
CA THR A 314 -39.88 -3.48 -0.44
C THR A 314 -39.48 -3.85 -1.87
N LYS A 315 -40.42 -3.85 -2.84
CA LYS A 315 -40.16 -4.12 -4.26
C LYS A 315 -39.71 -2.86 -5.00
N GLY A 316 -40.26 -1.70 -4.66
CA GLY A 316 -39.79 -0.39 -5.08
C GLY A 316 -38.40 -0.09 -4.54
N LEU A 317 -38.20 -0.23 -3.22
CA LEU A 317 -36.90 0.04 -2.58
C LEU A 317 -35.76 -0.83 -3.14
N LYS A 318 -36.02 -2.10 -3.46
CA LYS A 318 -35.04 -3.00 -4.10
C LYS A 318 -34.54 -2.53 -5.48
N ARG A 319 -35.18 -1.57 -6.13
CA ARG A 319 -34.75 -0.99 -7.42
C ARG A 319 -33.65 0.07 -7.32
N TYR A 320 -33.18 0.38 -6.10
CA TYR A 320 -32.04 1.29 -5.86
C TYR A 320 -30.79 0.54 -5.38
N PHE A 321 -30.78 -0.80 -5.52
CA PHE A 321 -29.72 -1.71 -5.08
C PHE A 321 -29.37 -2.75 -6.16
N GLY A 322 -29.41 -2.38 -7.44
CA GLY A 322 -28.72 -3.10 -8.51
C GLY A 322 -27.22 -2.80 -8.54
N ASN A 323 -26.45 -3.64 -9.23
CA ASN A 323 -25.02 -3.37 -9.45
C ASN A 323 -24.83 -2.05 -10.21
N GLY A 324 -24.07 -1.12 -9.64
CA GLY A 324 -23.86 0.24 -10.17
C GLY A 324 -24.84 1.30 -9.65
N ASP A 325 -25.86 0.93 -8.86
CA ASP A 325 -26.78 1.91 -8.25
C ASP A 325 -26.09 2.71 -7.14
N MET A 326 -26.52 3.97 -6.98
CA MET A 326 -25.79 4.99 -6.20
C MET A 326 -25.52 4.63 -4.73
N PHE A 327 -26.33 3.76 -4.12
CA PHE A 327 -26.17 3.33 -2.73
C PHE A 327 -25.82 1.84 -2.57
N PHE A 328 -25.62 1.10 -3.67
CA PHE A 328 -25.52 -0.36 -3.67
C PHE A 328 -24.51 -0.88 -2.64
N ALA A 329 -23.25 -0.48 -2.72
CA ALA A 329 -22.19 -0.99 -1.85
C ALA A 329 -22.29 -0.47 -0.42
N VAL A 330 -22.50 0.84 -0.24
CA VAL A 330 -22.53 1.49 1.08
C VAL A 330 -23.66 0.98 1.97
N LEU A 331 -24.78 0.52 1.40
CA LEU A 331 -25.90 -0.08 2.13
C LEU A 331 -25.99 -1.61 2.01
N GLN A 332 -24.97 -2.31 1.49
CA GLN A 332 -24.94 -3.78 1.57
C GLN A 332 -24.88 -4.23 3.04
N PRO A 333 -25.85 -5.02 3.55
CA PRO A 333 -25.85 -5.41 4.96
C PRO A 333 -24.60 -6.20 5.36
N ASN A 334 -24.13 -7.08 4.47
CA ASN A 334 -22.99 -7.95 4.71
C ASN A 334 -21.63 -7.22 4.70
N ALA A 335 -21.53 -6.04 4.08
CA ALA A 335 -20.28 -5.28 4.04
C ALA A 335 -19.86 -4.86 5.46
N ASN A 336 -18.63 -5.18 5.86
CA ASN A 336 -18.08 -4.93 7.20
C ASN A 336 -16.75 -4.16 7.18
N LYS A 337 -16.27 -3.80 5.99
CA LYS A 337 -15.05 -3.06 5.74
C LYS A 337 -15.27 -1.95 4.73
N VAL A 338 -14.58 -0.83 4.90
CA VAL A 338 -14.53 0.26 3.93
C VAL A 338 -13.17 0.95 3.94
N GLY A 339 -12.70 1.41 2.78
CA GLY A 339 -11.57 2.32 2.68
C GLY A 339 -11.84 3.41 1.65
N CYS A 340 -11.43 4.65 1.94
CA CYS A 340 -11.93 5.83 1.23
C CYS A 340 -10.81 6.83 0.90
N TYR A 341 -10.66 7.13 -0.40
CA TYR A 341 -9.68 8.10 -0.89
C TYR A 341 -10.33 9.46 -1.18
N HIS A 342 -9.86 10.51 -0.51
CA HIS A 342 -10.26 11.89 -0.74
C HIS A 342 -9.49 12.53 -1.90
N PHE A 343 -10.18 13.21 -2.80
CA PHE A 343 -9.56 13.90 -3.94
C PHE A 343 -8.80 15.16 -3.51
N THR A 344 -7.69 15.45 -4.20
CA THR A 344 -6.96 16.72 -4.06
C THR A 344 -7.57 17.88 -4.87
N SER A 345 -8.67 17.63 -5.60
CA SER A 345 -9.33 18.59 -6.49
C SER A 345 -10.85 18.47 -6.39
N LEU A 346 -11.56 19.59 -6.58
CA LEU A 346 -13.02 19.64 -6.49
C LEU A 346 -13.69 18.95 -7.68
N CYS A 347 -14.39 17.85 -7.39
CA CYS A 347 -15.17 17.09 -8.36
C CYS A 347 -16.66 17.42 -8.23
N VAL A 348 -17.35 17.63 -9.35
CA VAL A 348 -18.81 17.87 -9.38
C VAL A 348 -19.44 16.98 -10.45
N HIS A 349 -20.29 16.05 -10.03
CA HIS A 349 -21.02 15.16 -10.94
C HIS A 349 -22.50 15.56 -11.02
N LYS A 350 -23.16 15.18 -12.12
CA LYS A 350 -24.61 14.96 -12.10
C LYS A 350 -24.91 13.87 -11.07
N VAL A 351 -26.03 13.98 -10.37
CA VAL A 351 -26.51 12.86 -9.55
C VAL A 351 -27.15 11.82 -10.48
N TRP A 352 -27.11 10.55 -10.08
CA TRP A 352 -27.70 9.42 -10.81
C TRP A 352 -29.19 9.67 -11.09
N SER A 353 -29.64 9.51 -12.34
CA SER A 353 -30.94 10.06 -12.77
C SER A 353 -32.17 9.57 -12.00
N PRO A 354 -32.28 8.29 -11.58
CA PRO A 354 -33.35 7.81 -10.71
C PRO A 354 -33.43 8.48 -9.33
N ALA A 355 -32.35 9.12 -8.85
CA ALA A 355 -32.39 9.88 -7.60
C ALA A 355 -33.36 11.08 -7.64
N ALA A 356 -33.73 11.56 -8.83
CA ALA A 356 -34.76 12.58 -8.99
C ALA A 356 -36.17 12.17 -8.49
N ILE A 357 -36.36 10.91 -8.10
CA ILE A 357 -37.57 10.40 -7.44
C ILE A 357 -37.61 10.81 -5.95
N PHE A 358 -36.45 11.00 -5.30
CA PHE A 358 -36.34 11.32 -3.87
C PHE A 358 -35.57 12.61 -3.55
N THR A 359 -34.79 13.17 -4.48
CA THR A 359 -34.03 14.41 -4.24
C THR A 359 -34.02 15.36 -5.44
N ASP A 360 -34.20 16.65 -5.18
CA ASP A 360 -34.06 17.73 -6.17
C ASP A 360 -32.58 18.04 -6.54
N VAL A 361 -31.61 17.40 -5.86
CA VAL A 361 -30.17 17.67 -6.02
C VAL A 361 -29.65 17.14 -7.36
N LYS A 362 -29.80 17.94 -8.43
CA LYS A 362 -29.40 17.58 -9.80
C LYS A 362 -27.88 17.47 -10.03
N ARG A 363 -27.07 18.10 -9.17
CA ARG A 363 -25.59 18.00 -9.16
C ARG A 363 -25.06 18.02 -7.74
N SER A 364 -23.99 17.27 -7.48
CA SER A 364 -23.37 17.20 -6.16
C SER A 364 -21.86 17.16 -6.25
N THR A 365 -21.20 17.80 -5.29
CA THR A 365 -19.75 17.72 -5.09
C THR A 365 -19.39 16.31 -4.61
N VAL A 366 -18.38 15.69 -5.20
CA VAL A 366 -17.82 14.42 -4.74
C VAL A 366 -16.47 14.73 -4.08
N ARG A 367 -16.32 14.36 -2.81
CA ARG A 367 -15.11 14.56 -1.99
C ARG A 367 -14.08 13.46 -2.20
N GLY A 368 -14.50 12.29 -2.67
CA GLY A 368 -13.69 11.09 -2.80
C GLY A 368 -14.52 9.87 -3.21
N TRP A 369 -13.86 8.73 -3.37
CA TRP A 369 -14.49 7.42 -3.53
C TRP A 369 -14.19 6.54 -2.32
N CYS A 370 -15.13 5.67 -1.97
CA CYS A 370 -14.95 4.55 -1.04
C CYS A 370 -15.11 3.23 -1.77
N ILE A 371 -14.39 2.20 -1.32
CA ILE A 371 -14.58 0.80 -1.73
C ILE A 371 -14.85 -0.04 -0.49
N PHE A 372 -15.76 -1.02 -0.61
CA PHE A 372 -16.28 -1.81 0.50
C PHE A 372 -15.80 -3.27 0.41
N GLY A 373 -15.86 -3.98 1.54
CA GLY A 373 -15.50 -5.39 1.64
C GLY A 373 -16.37 -6.16 2.64
N PRO A 374 -16.41 -7.51 2.55
CA PRO A 374 -15.78 -8.34 1.52
C PRO A 374 -16.37 -8.13 0.12
N LYS A 375 -15.61 -8.53 -0.90
CA LYS A 375 -16.05 -8.60 -2.31
C LYS A 375 -16.69 -9.95 -2.59
#